data_AF-A0A2N1U6S3-F1
#
_entry.id   AF-A0A2N1U6S3-F1
#
_cell.length_a   1.000
_cell.length_b   1.000
_cell.length_c   1.000
_cell.angle_alpha   90.00
_cell.angle_beta   90.00
_cell.angle_gamma   90.00
#
_symmetry.space_group_name_H-M   'P 1'
#
loop_
_entity.id
_entity.type
_entity.pdbx_description
1 polymer ?
#
loop_
_entity_poly.entity_id
_entity_poly.type
_entity_poly.pdbx_seq_one_letter_code
_entity_poly.pdbx_strand_id
1 'polypeptide(L)'
;MLPQEQEKLDKLYQSMVKAPKRQGMSDVTIDTYSRAIIRIARYFDRCPADLGKQDLKDYFDHFITIRSWSTVRADRCGLQFFWKYVLKKKWKWVDIVKPPPDQTDPRRPNGG
;
A
#
# COMPACT_ATOMS: atom_id res chain seq x y z
N MET A 1 -13.85 -1.96 13.31
CA MET A 1 -12.62 -2.73 13.57
C MET A 1 -12.65 -3.19 15.02
N LEU A 2 -12.38 -4.46 15.29
CA LEU A 2 -12.35 -5.00 16.66
C LEU A 2 -11.15 -4.40 17.45
N PRO A 3 -11.26 -4.23 18.78
CA PRO A 3 -10.17 -3.68 19.60
C PRO A 3 -8.87 -4.48 19.48
N GLN A 4 -8.96 -5.81 19.32
CA GLN A 4 -7.80 -6.68 19.09
C GLN A 4 -7.11 -6.40 17.75
N GLU A 5 -7.88 -6.08 16.71
CA GLU A 5 -7.37 -5.76 15.38
C GLU A 5 -6.72 -4.37 15.36
N GLN A 6 -7.28 -3.43 16.13
CA GLN A 6 -6.73 -2.09 16.34
C GLN A 6 -5.37 -2.14 17.04
N GLU A 7 -5.22 -2.97 18.07
CA GLU A 7 -3.94 -3.12 18.78
C GLU A 7 -2.87 -3.77 17.90
N LYS A 8 -3.25 -4.75 17.07
CA LYS A 8 -2.37 -5.30 16.03
C LYS A 8 -1.96 -4.20 15.05
N LEU A 9 -2.92 -3.41 14.55
CA LEU A 9 -2.65 -2.31 13.64
C LEU A 9 -1.68 -1.29 14.23
N ASP A 10 -1.81 -0.93 15.52
CA ASP A 10 -0.89 -0.01 16.19
C ASP A 10 0.54 -0.56 16.26
N LYS A 11 0.70 -1.83 16.66
CA LYS A 11 2.01 -2.51 16.69
C LYS A 11 2.66 -2.55 15.31
N LEU A 12 1.85 -2.79 14.28
CA LEU A 12 2.25 -2.83 12.88
C LEU A 12 2.64 -1.44 12.38
N TYR A 13 1.86 -0.41 12.72
CA TYR A 13 2.14 1.00 12.43
C TYR A 13 3.47 1.43 13.05
N GLN A 14 3.71 1.12 14.32
CA GLN A 14 5.00 1.45 14.96
C GLN A 14 6.18 0.75 14.28
N SER A 15 6.02 -0.52 13.88
CA SER A 15 7.06 -1.24 13.12
C SER A 15 7.29 -0.60 11.75
N MET A 16 6.22 -0.18 11.10
CA MET A 16 6.27 0.52 9.82
C MET A 16 6.91 1.90 9.93
N VAL A 17 6.78 2.63 11.03
CA VAL A 17 7.47 3.92 11.19
C VAL A 17 8.95 3.71 11.52
N LYS A 18 9.27 2.71 12.35
CA LYS A 18 10.65 2.43 12.80
C LYS A 18 11.55 1.91 11.67
N ALA A 19 11.05 1.05 10.78
CA ALA A 19 11.83 0.44 9.70
C ALA A 19 12.37 1.44 8.63
N PRO A 20 11.54 2.28 7.98
CA PRO A 20 11.98 3.26 7.00
C PRO A 20 12.75 4.42 7.65
N LYS A 21 12.45 4.78 8.91
CA LYS A 21 13.26 5.74 9.68
C LYS A 21 14.70 5.25 9.88
N ARG A 22 14.90 3.93 10.09
CA ARG A 22 16.25 3.32 10.11
C ARG A 22 16.95 3.34 8.75
N GLN A 23 16.20 3.42 7.65
CA GLN A 23 16.76 3.54 6.30
C GLN A 23 16.94 4.98 5.83
N GLY A 24 16.65 5.98 6.68
CA GLY A 24 16.77 7.39 6.30
C GLY A 24 15.71 7.86 5.29
N MET A 25 14.56 7.20 5.24
CA MET A 25 13.44 7.68 4.42
C MET A 25 12.81 8.95 5.01
N SER A 26 12.30 9.82 4.14
CA SER A 26 11.59 11.04 4.53
C SER A 26 10.26 10.73 5.21
N ASP A 27 9.89 11.55 6.20
CA ASP A 27 8.63 11.45 6.95
C ASP A 27 7.40 11.48 6.04
N VAL A 28 7.45 12.18 4.91
CA VAL A 28 6.37 12.21 3.90
C VAL A 28 6.11 10.83 3.32
N THR A 29 7.16 10.08 3.02
CA THR A 29 7.06 8.71 2.51
C THR A 29 6.48 7.79 3.57
N ILE A 30 6.89 7.97 4.83
CA ILE A 30 6.39 7.19 5.97
C ILE A 30 4.90 7.46 6.20
N ASP A 31 4.46 8.71 6.18
CA ASP A 31 3.04 9.10 6.29
C ASP A 31 2.22 8.51 5.14
N THR A 32 2.71 8.67 3.90
CA THR A 32 2.04 8.12 2.71
C THR A 32 1.81 6.62 2.85
N TYR A 33 2.85 5.88 3.24
CA TYR A 33 2.73 4.43 3.37
C TYR A 33 1.85 4.04 4.56
N SER A 34 1.94 4.75 5.68
CA SER A 34 1.09 4.50 6.85
C SER A 34 -0.38 4.69 6.53
N ARG A 35 -0.71 5.72 5.75
CA ARG A 35 -2.08 5.96 5.26
C ARG A 35 -2.59 4.82 4.40
N ALA A 36 -1.75 4.22 3.55
CA ALA A 36 -2.12 3.07 2.74
C ALA A 36 -2.56 1.88 3.61
N ILE A 37 -1.83 1.62 4.71
CA ILE A 37 -2.16 0.56 5.67
C ILE A 37 -3.48 0.85 6.38
N ILE A 38 -3.67 2.06 6.89
CA ILE A 38 -4.90 2.43 7.59
C ILE A 38 -6.08 2.34 6.63
N ARG A 39 -5.90 2.77 5.38
CA ARG A 39 -6.93 2.74 4.35
C ARG A 39 -7.38 1.31 4.04
N ILE A 40 -6.44 0.40 3.81
CA ILE A 40 -6.80 -1.00 3.53
C ILE A 40 -7.40 -1.68 4.78
N ALA A 41 -6.87 -1.38 5.97
CA ALA A 41 -7.42 -1.90 7.23
C ALA A 41 -8.87 -1.44 7.45
N ARG A 42 -9.18 -0.17 7.11
CA ARG A 42 -10.54 0.36 7.16
C ARG A 42 -11.44 -0.21 6.07
N TYR A 43 -10.90 -0.52 4.89
CA TYR A 43 -11.68 -1.11 3.81
C TYR A 43 -12.18 -2.51 4.17
N PHE A 44 -11.32 -3.35 4.75
CA PHE A 44 -11.68 -4.71 5.17
C PHE A 44 -12.21 -4.81 6.61
N ASP A 45 -12.18 -3.71 7.36
CA ASP A 45 -12.41 -3.63 8.81
C ASP A 45 -11.57 -4.61 9.66
N ARG A 46 -10.42 -5.04 9.12
CA ARG A 46 -9.53 -6.07 9.70
C ARG A 46 -8.06 -5.72 9.57
N CYS A 47 -7.22 -6.39 10.34
CA CYS A 47 -5.80 -6.15 10.36
C CYS A 47 -5.17 -6.55 9.00
N PRO A 48 -4.31 -5.69 8.41
CA PRO A 48 -3.64 -6.00 7.15
C PRO A 48 -2.66 -7.17 7.24
N ALA A 49 -2.32 -7.60 8.46
CA ALA A 49 -1.56 -8.83 8.69
C ALA A 49 -2.36 -10.10 8.35
N ASP A 50 -3.69 -10.05 8.45
CA ASP A 50 -4.59 -11.17 8.17
C ASP A 50 -5.03 -11.20 6.69
N LEU A 51 -4.82 -10.10 5.97
CA LEU A 51 -5.20 -9.99 4.56
C LEU A 51 -4.39 -10.95 3.69
N GLY A 52 -5.13 -11.71 2.88
CA GLY A 52 -4.59 -12.63 1.91
C GLY A 52 -4.21 -11.95 0.59
N LYS A 53 -3.68 -12.77 -0.32
CA LYS A 53 -3.35 -12.34 -1.68
C LYS A 53 -4.60 -11.97 -2.49
N GLN A 54 -5.67 -12.73 -2.26
CA GLN A 54 -6.94 -12.54 -2.95
C GLN A 54 -7.55 -11.20 -2.58
N ASP A 55 -7.60 -10.87 -1.29
CA ASP A 55 -8.17 -9.62 -0.76
C ASP A 55 -7.43 -8.40 -1.32
N LEU A 56 -6.10 -8.43 -1.30
CA LEU A 56 -5.29 -7.37 -1.90
C LEU A 56 -5.58 -7.23 -3.40
N LYS A 57 -5.67 -8.33 -4.14
CA LYS A 57 -5.96 -8.28 -5.58
C LYS A 57 -7.31 -7.60 -5.83
N ASP A 58 -8.34 -8.04 -5.13
CA ASP A 58 -9.70 -7.51 -5.27
C ASP A 58 -9.76 -6.02 -4.90
N TYR A 59 -9.14 -5.64 -3.78
CA TYR A 59 -9.02 -4.25 -3.36
C TYR A 59 -8.36 -3.39 -4.43
N PHE A 60 -7.22 -3.83 -4.99
CA PHE A 60 -6.50 -3.08 -6.00
C PHE A 60 -7.21 -3.04 -7.34
N ASP A 61 -7.89 -4.11 -7.73
CA ASP A 61 -8.72 -4.16 -8.94
C ASP A 61 -9.85 -3.13 -8.85
N HIS A 62 -10.52 -3.04 -7.71
CA HIS A 62 -11.46 -1.96 -7.46
C HIS A 62 -10.75 -0.59 -7.41
N PHE A 63 -9.62 -0.48 -6.71
CA PHE A 63 -8.91 0.79 -6.52
C PHE A 63 -8.41 1.42 -7.82
N ILE A 64 -7.95 0.62 -8.78
CA ILE A 64 -7.49 1.12 -10.08
C ILE A 64 -8.64 1.72 -10.91
N THR A 65 -9.88 1.31 -10.67
CA THR A 65 -11.06 1.90 -11.36
C THR A 65 -11.48 3.24 -10.76
N ILE A 66 -11.26 3.44 -9.46
CA ILE A 66 -11.72 4.63 -8.73
C ILE A 66 -10.63 5.68 -8.48
N ARG A 67 -9.34 5.32 -8.61
CA ARG A 67 -8.19 6.18 -8.30
C ARG A 67 -7.18 6.21 -9.43
N SER A 68 -6.42 7.30 -9.50
CA SER A 68 -5.31 7.44 -10.45
C SER A 68 -4.20 6.43 -10.18
N TRP A 69 -3.56 5.98 -11.27
CA TRP A 69 -2.43 5.06 -11.24
C TRP A 69 -1.27 5.50 -10.34
N SER A 70 -1.04 6.80 -10.20
CA SER A 70 -0.02 7.35 -9.29
C SER A 70 -0.31 7.05 -7.82
N THR A 71 -1.56 7.13 -7.39
CA THR A 71 -1.99 6.78 -6.03
C THR A 71 -1.87 5.29 -5.80
N VAL A 72 -2.34 4.48 -6.76
CA VAL A 72 -2.22 3.02 -6.73
C VAL A 72 -0.76 2.59 -6.58
N ARG A 73 0.16 3.24 -7.29
CA ARG A 73 1.60 2.96 -7.23
C ARG A 73 2.18 3.30 -5.86
N ALA A 74 1.77 4.42 -5.25
CA ALA A 74 2.20 4.81 -3.90
C ALA A 74 1.68 3.83 -2.83
N ASP A 75 0.39 3.50 -2.85
CA ASP A 75 -0.22 2.50 -1.96
C ASP A 75 0.48 1.14 -2.12
N ARG A 76 0.73 0.70 -3.36
CA ARG A 76 1.46 -0.53 -3.66
C ARG A 76 2.86 -0.54 -3.06
N CYS A 77 3.65 0.52 -3.23
CA CYS A 77 4.99 0.62 -2.66
C CYS A 77 4.96 0.53 -1.13
N GLY A 78 4.01 1.22 -0.50
CA GLY A 78 3.83 1.19 0.96
C GLY A 78 3.48 -0.20 1.48
N LEU A 79 2.53 -0.89 0.82
CA LEU A 79 2.15 -2.25 1.19
C LEU A 79 3.26 -3.26 0.90
N GLN A 80 3.99 -3.13 -0.22
CA GLN A 80 5.12 -4.01 -0.51
C GLN A 80 6.20 -3.90 0.57
N PHE A 81 6.51 -2.67 1.02
CA PHE A 81 7.43 -2.44 2.13
C PHE A 81 6.89 -3.09 3.41
N PHE A 82 5.62 -2.88 3.72
CA PHE A 82 4.97 -3.47 4.89
C PHE A 82 5.09 -5.00 4.93
N TRP A 83 4.73 -5.69 3.84
CA TRP A 83 4.82 -7.15 3.77
C TRP A 83 6.25 -7.67 3.90
N LYS A 84 7.22 -6.96 3.31
CA LYS A 84 8.62 -7.34 3.34
C LYS A 84 9.27 -7.12 4.71
N TYR A 85 9.01 -5.98 5.35
CA TYR A 85 9.72 -5.58 6.58
C TYR A 85 8.95 -5.93 7.86
N VAL A 86 7.62 -5.84 7.84
CA VAL A 86 6.78 -6.09 9.02
C VAL A 86 6.39 -7.55 9.10
N LEU A 87 5.83 -8.11 8.02
CA LEU A 87 5.43 -9.53 7.98
C LEU A 87 6.60 -10.48 7.66
N LYS A 88 7.76 -9.95 7.22
CA LYS A 88 8.93 -10.73 6.78
C LYS A 88 8.59 -11.84 5.78
N LYS A 89 7.49 -11.70 5.03
CA LYS A 89 7.08 -12.66 4.01
C LYS A 89 7.68 -12.25 2.66
N LYS A 90 8.38 -13.18 1.99
CA LYS A 90 8.80 -13.00 0.60
C LYS A 90 7.56 -13.07 -0.29
N TRP A 91 7.08 -11.91 -0.73
CA TRP A 91 5.89 -11.80 -1.56
C TRP A 91 6.24 -11.34 -2.98
N LYS A 92 5.94 -12.18 -3.99
CA LYS A 92 6.05 -11.81 -5.41
C LYS A 92 4.79 -11.06 -5.86
N TRP A 93 4.78 -9.75 -5.59
CA TRP A 93 3.67 -8.83 -5.88
C TRP A 93 3.54 -8.47 -7.36
N VAL A 94 4.61 -8.69 -8.14
CA VAL A 94 4.78 -8.24 -9.54
C VAL A 94 3.73 -8.85 -10.49
N ASP A 95 3.12 -9.98 -10.15
CA ASP A 95 2.19 -10.71 -11.02
C ASP A 95 0.71 -10.36 -10.82
N ILE A 96 0.36 -9.62 -9.76
CA ILE A 96 -1.05 -9.43 -9.35
C ILE A 96 -1.70 -8.24 -10.06
N VAL A 97 -0.96 -7.15 -10.20
CA VAL A 97 -1.42 -5.93 -10.86
C VAL A 97 -0.54 -5.73 -12.08
N LYS A 98 -0.98 -6.29 -13.22
CA LYS A 98 -0.42 -5.87 -14.50
C LYS A 98 -0.82 -4.40 -14.70
N PRO A 99 0.10 -3.50 -15.04
CA PRO A 99 -0.32 -2.21 -15.59
C PRO A 99 -1.24 -2.51 -16.79
N PRO A 100 -2.36 -1.77 -16.98
CA PRO A 100 -3.08 -1.84 -18.24
C PRO A 100 -2.04 -1.58 -19.34
N PRO A 101 -2.03 -2.37 -20.43
CA PRO A 101 -1.14 -2.12 -21.55
C PRO A 101 -1.41 -0.70 -22.02
N ASP A 102 -0.42 0.17 -21.80
CA ASP A 102 -0.26 1.51 -22.34
C ASP A 102 -1.55 2.31 -22.57
N GLN A 103 -1.90 3.16 -21.60
CA GLN A 103 -2.56 4.41 -21.97
C GLN A 103 -1.52 5.51 -21.77
N THR A 104 -0.73 5.75 -22.82
CA THR A 104 -0.02 7.00 -23.01
C THR A 104 -1.01 8.13 -22.66
N ASP A 105 -0.79 8.83 -21.56
CA ASP A 105 -1.50 10.09 -21.30
C ASP A 105 -0.90 11.14 -22.25
N PRO A 106 -1.65 11.69 -23.22
CA PRO A 106 -1.15 12.74 -24.09
C PRO A 106 -1.25 14.13 -23.45
N ARG A 107 -1.35 14.26 -22.11
CA ARG A 107 -1.47 15.56 -21.44
C ARG A 107 -0.13 16.00 -20.84
N ARG A 108 0.81 16.24 -21.75
CA ARG A 108 1.83 17.26 -21.56
C ARG A 108 1.88 18.11 -22.83
N PRO A 109 1.18 19.26 -22.92
CA PRO A 109 1.63 20.27 -23.86
C PRO A 109 2.95 20.80 -23.32
N ASN A 110 4.02 20.54 -24.08
CA ASN A 110 5.20 21.39 -24.11
C ASN A 110 4.72 22.83 -24.36
N GLY A 111 4.87 23.72 -23.36
CA GLY A 111 5.24 25.11 -23.65
C GLY A 111 6.76 25.10 -23.78
N GLY A 112 7.37 25.62 -24.84
CA GLY A 112 7.07 26.90 -25.46
C GLY A 112 8.19 27.83 -25.05
#